data_AF-A0A7K0U2W3-F1
#
_entry.id   AF-A0A7K0U2W3-F1
#
_cell.length_a   1.000
_cell.length_b   1.000
_cell.length_c   1.000
_cell.angle_alpha   90.00
_cell.angle_beta   90.00
_cell.angle_gamma   90.00
#
_symmetry.space_group_name_H-M   'P 1'
#
loop_
_entity.id
_entity.type
_entity.pdbx_description
1 polymer ?
#
loop_
_entity_poly.entity_id
_entity_poly.type
_entity_poly.pdbx_seq_one_letter_code
_entity_poly.pdbx_strand_id
1 'polypeptide(L)'
;ITLVTLGAVRLGIGRLPAGTTTRSLVGVSLVAGIGFTVSIFVSELAIESPVALGTAKLSVLIASLLAAVLGVLLLRRSDGSGAPPQL
;
A
#
# COMPACT_ATOMS: atom_id res chain seq x y z
N ILE A 1 -4.26 6.20 -0.80
CA ILE A 1 -3.17 7.19 -1.01
C ILE A 1 -3.07 7.62 -2.48
N THR A 2 -2.87 6.71 -3.44
CA THR A 2 -2.69 7.03 -4.88
C THR A 2 -3.75 7.97 -5.48
N LEU A 3 -5.04 7.72 -5.19
CA LEU A 3 -6.16 8.56 -5.66
C LEU A 3 -6.09 10.00 -5.11
N VAL A 4 -5.75 10.15 -3.83
CA VAL A 4 -5.62 11.46 -3.17
C VAL A 4 -4.43 12.21 -3.77
N THR A 5 -3.31 11.53 -4.05
CA THR A 5 -2.15 12.15 -4.69
C THR A 5 -2.46 12.62 -6.11
N LEU A 6 -3.16 11.80 -6.92
CA LEU A 6 -3.61 12.21 -8.26
C LEU A 6 -4.58 13.39 -8.21
N GLY A 7 -5.51 13.38 -7.25
CA GLY A 7 -6.40 14.51 -6.99
C GLY A 7 -5.63 15.77 -6.63
N ALA A 8 -4.71 15.71 -5.66
CA ALA A 8 -3.91 16.85 -5.21
C ALA A 8 -3.04 17.44 -6.33
N VAL A 9 -2.47 16.60 -7.19
CA VAL A 9 -1.71 17.05 -8.37
C VAL A 9 -2.63 17.74 -9.39
N ARG A 10 -3.82 17.19 -9.62
CA ARG A 10 -4.80 17.74 -10.57
C ARG A 10 -5.47 19.02 -10.07
N LEU A 11 -5.54 19.20 -8.75
CA LEU A 11 -5.96 20.43 -8.08
C LEU A 11 -4.81 21.44 -7.90
N GLY A 12 -3.59 21.12 -8.35
CA GLY A 12 -2.42 22.02 -8.26
C GLY A 12 -1.81 22.18 -6.86
N ILE A 13 -2.24 21.37 -5.89
CA ILE A 13 -1.85 21.46 -4.47
C ILE A 13 -0.51 20.74 -4.22
N GLY A 14 -0.07 19.86 -5.14
CA GLY A 14 1.21 19.14 -5.02
C GLY A 14 1.91 18.89 -6.36
N ARG A 15 3.25 19.01 -6.37
CA ARG A 15 4.11 18.62 -7.49
C ARG A 15 4.75 17.26 -7.21
N LEU A 16 4.70 16.33 -8.17
CA LEU A 16 5.50 15.10 -8.10
C LEU A 16 6.99 15.46 -8.27
N PRO A 17 7.89 14.99 -7.38
CA PRO A 17 9.34 15.20 -7.52
C PRO A 17 9.86 14.60 -8.83
N ALA A 18 10.83 15.26 -9.46
CA ALA A 18 11.50 14.77 -10.66
C ALA A 18 12.12 13.38 -10.40
N GLY A 19 11.73 12.38 -11.20
CA GLY A 19 12.15 10.99 -11.03
C GLY A 19 11.13 10.06 -10.36
N THR A 20 10.00 10.57 -9.85
CA THR A 20 8.93 9.72 -9.29
C THR A 20 7.95 9.27 -10.37
N THR A 21 8.00 8.00 -10.77
CA THR A 21 7.02 7.43 -11.70
C THR A 21 5.71 7.10 -10.97
N THR A 22 4.55 7.32 -11.60
CA THR A 22 3.23 6.92 -11.07
C THR A 22 3.18 5.45 -10.63
N ARG A 23 3.99 4.60 -11.26
CA ARG A 23 4.14 3.18 -10.93
C ARG A 23 4.83 2.92 -9.58
N SER A 24 5.87 3.71 -9.26
CA SER A 24 6.53 3.67 -7.95
C SER A 24 5.59 4.23 -6.87
N LEU A 25 4.87 5.32 -7.17
CA LEU A 25 3.86 5.87 -6.28
C LEU A 25 2.81 4.81 -5.90
N VAL A 26 2.25 4.07 -6.88
CA VAL A 26 1.30 2.97 -6.65
C VAL A 26 1.93 1.86 -5.80
N GLY A 27 3.17 1.46 -6.09
CA GLY A 27 3.89 0.44 -5.31
C GLY A 27 4.09 0.84 -3.85
N VAL A 28 4.61 2.04 -3.59
CA VAL A 28 4.81 2.56 -2.23
C VAL A 28 3.48 2.72 -1.50
N SER A 29 2.44 3.21 -2.18
CA SER A 29 1.14 3.40 -1.54
C SER A 29 0.39 2.11 -1.24
N LEU A 30 0.65 1.02 -1.98
CA LEU A 30 0.17 -0.32 -1.64
C LEU A 30 0.86 -0.84 -0.36
N VAL A 31 2.17 -0.67 -0.24
CA VAL A 31 2.93 -1.10 0.95
C VAL A 31 2.60 -0.24 2.17
N ALA A 32 2.50 1.08 2.00
CA ALA A 32 2.14 2.01 3.07
C ALA A 32 0.70 1.82 3.59
N GLY A 33 -0.17 1.20 2.80
CA GLY A 33 -1.56 0.89 3.18
C GLY A 33 -1.75 -0.43 3.93
N ILE A 34 -0.68 -1.17 4.25
CA ILE A 34 -0.80 -2.45 4.95
C ILE A 34 -1.21 -2.21 6.42
N GLY A 35 -2.50 -2.35 6.71
CA GLY A 35 -3.10 -2.08 8.01
C GLY A 35 -3.22 -3.29 8.93
N PHE A 36 -2.29 -4.25 8.87
CA PHE A 36 -2.35 -5.54 9.57
C PHE A 36 -2.86 -5.45 11.03
N THR A 37 -2.20 -4.61 11.84
CA THR A 37 -2.51 -4.46 13.27
C THR A 37 -3.89 -3.83 13.49
N VAL A 38 -4.26 -2.82 12.72
CA VAL A 38 -5.55 -2.13 12.83
C VAL A 38 -6.68 -3.05 12.39
N SER A 39 -6.51 -3.81 11.31
CA SER A 39 -7.50 -4.77 10.84
C SER A 39 -7.73 -5.93 11.82
N ILE A 40 -6.68 -6.41 12.50
CA ILE A 40 -6.85 -7.37 13.60
C ILE A 40 -7.64 -6.75 14.75
N PHE A 41 -7.33 -5.51 15.13
CA PHE A 41 -8.02 -4.81 16.21
C PHE A 41 -9.52 -4.63 15.89
N VAL A 42 -9.84 -4.24 14.65
CA VAL A 42 -11.22 -4.15 14.16
C VAL A 42 -11.90 -5.52 14.18
N SER A 43 -11.18 -6.60 13.82
CA SER A 43 -11.75 -7.96 13.86
C SER A 43 -12.08 -8.40 15.29
N GLU A 44 -11.25 -8.03 16.27
CA GLU A 44 -11.51 -8.29 17.70
C GLU A 44 -12.70 -7.51 18.25
N LEU A 45 -12.96 -6.31 17.74
CA LEU A 45 -14.15 -5.52 18.10
C LEU A 45 -15.43 -5.98 17.40
N ALA A 46 -15.31 -6.56 16.19
CA ALA A 46 -16.45 -6.90 15.34
C ALA A 46 -16.97 -8.33 15.52
N ILE A 47 -16.17 -9.25 16.08
CA ILE A 47 -16.49 -10.68 16.13
C ILE A 47 -16.36 -11.21 17.56
N GLU A 48 -17.48 -11.65 18.13
CA GLU A 48 -17.55 -12.22 19.48
C GLU A 48 -17.20 -13.72 19.53
N SER A 49 -17.48 -14.46 18.45
CA SER A 49 -17.22 -15.91 18.38
C SER A 49 -15.70 -16.19 18.23
N PRO A 50 -15.07 -16.95 19.14
CA PRO A 50 -13.63 -17.24 19.10
C PRO A 50 -13.16 -17.95 17.83
N VAL A 51 -13.99 -18.86 17.30
CA VAL A 51 -13.68 -19.64 16.09
C VAL A 51 -13.62 -18.73 14.86
N ALA A 52 -14.67 -17.94 14.65
CA ALA A 52 -14.73 -16.93 13.58
C ALA A 52 -13.63 -15.86 13.70
N LEU A 53 -13.26 -15.46 14.92
CA LEU A 53 -12.16 -14.51 15.15
C LEU A 53 -10.81 -15.09 14.70
N GLY A 54 -10.56 -16.37 14.96
CA GLY A 54 -9.38 -17.07 14.44
C GLY A 54 -9.30 -17.04 12.93
N THR A 55 -10.42 -17.33 12.24
CA THR A 55 -10.50 -17.27 10.78
C THR A 55 -10.30 -15.85 10.25
N ALA A 56 -10.85 -14.83 10.91
CA ALA A 56 -10.68 -13.42 10.54
C ALA A 56 -9.23 -12.95 10.66
N LYS A 57 -8.52 -13.33 11.74
CA LYS A 57 -7.09 -13.00 11.88
C LYS A 57 -6.25 -13.63 10.77
N LEU A 58 -6.53 -14.88 10.42
CA LEU A 58 -5.86 -15.58 9.33
C LEU A 58 -6.14 -14.94 7.97
N SER A 59 -7.37 -14.53 7.69
CA SER A 59 -7.69 -13.86 6.43
C SER A 59 -7.01 -12.50 6.32
N VAL A 60 -6.96 -11.72 7.40
CA VAL A 60 -6.23 -10.44 7.46
C VAL A 60 -4.73 -10.63 7.21
N LEU A 61 -4.12 -11.67 7.81
CA LEU A 61 -2.72 -12.04 7.56
C LEU A 61 -2.47 -12.34 6.08
N ILE A 62 -3.29 -13.21 5.49
CA ILE A 62 -3.15 -13.64 4.09
C ILE A 62 -3.34 -12.44 3.14
N ALA A 63 -4.38 -11.63 3.37
CA ALA A 63 -4.63 -10.44 2.56
C ALA A 63 -3.48 -9.43 2.65
N SER A 64 -2.94 -9.20 3.84
CA SER A 64 -1.80 -8.31 4.06
C SER A 64 -0.53 -8.83 3.38
N LEU A 65 -0.29 -10.16 3.42
CA LEU A 65 0.84 -10.78 2.74
C LEU A 65 0.73 -10.65 1.22
N LEU A 66 -0.45 -10.91 0.66
CA LEU A 66 -0.71 -10.74 -0.78
C LEU A 66 -0.51 -9.27 -1.20
N ALA A 67 -1.00 -8.31 -0.42
CA ALA A 67 -0.79 -6.90 -0.66
C ALA A 67 0.70 -6.52 -0.63
N ALA A 68 1.45 -7.05 0.35
CA ALA A 68 2.90 -6.84 0.45
C ALA A 68 3.65 -7.40 -0.76
N VAL A 69 3.36 -8.64 -1.17
CA VAL A 69 3.99 -9.28 -2.33
C VAL A 69 3.70 -8.49 -3.61
N LEU A 70 2.44 -8.11 -3.83
CA LEU A 70 2.05 -7.31 -5.00
C LEU A 70 2.71 -5.93 -5.00
N GLY A 71 2.73 -5.25 -3.84
CA GLY A 71 3.38 -3.95 -3.67
C GLY A 71 4.89 -4.01 -3.97
N VAL A 72 5.59 -5.00 -3.40
CA VAL A 72 7.02 -5.22 -3.65
C VAL A 72 7.29 -5.61 -5.10
N LEU A 73 6.46 -6.46 -5.71
CA LEU A 73 6.63 -6.85 -7.11
C LEU A 73 6.44 -5.65 -8.06
N LEU A 74 5.49 -4.77 -7.76
CA LEU A 74 5.28 -3.52 -8.49
C LEU A 74 6.47 -2.57 -8.30
N LEU A 75 6.99 -2.43 -7.08
CA LEU A 75 8.18 -1.62 -6.79
C LEU A 75 9.42 -2.11 -7.52
N ARG A 76 9.72 -3.41 -7.44
CA ARG A 76 10.85 -4.04 -8.13
C ARG A 76 10.79 -3.86 -9.66
N ARG A 77 9.59 -3.82 -10.24
CA ARG A 77 9.41 -3.52 -11.68
C ARG A 77 9.51 -2.04 -12.02
N SER A 78 9.37 -1.15 -11.03
CA SER A 78 9.58 0.30 -11.20
C SER A 78 11.01 0.77 -10.92
N ASP A 79 11.82 -0.02 -10.20
CA ASP A 79 13.23 0.27 -9.90
C ASP A 79 14.15 0.25 -11.12
N GLY A 80 13.66 -0.12 -12.30
CA GLY A 80 14.37 0.01 -13.59
C GLY A 80 14.42 1.43 -14.16
N SER A 81 13.86 2.44 -13.48
CA SER A 81 13.84 3.83 -13.96
C SER A 81 14.59 4.82 -13.07
N GLY A 82 15.52 4.33 -12.24
CA GLY A 82 16.56 5.17 -11.64
C GLY A 82 17.51 5.69 -12.72
N ALA A 83 17.09 6.72 -13.46
CA ALA A 83 18.02 7.52 -14.23
C ALA A 83 19.00 8.18 -13.23
N PRO A 84 20.32 8.13 -13.50
CA PRO A 84 21.35 8.59 -12.58
C PRO A 84 21.20 10.09 -12.25
N PRO A 85 21.77 10.55 -11.12
CA PRO A 85 21.86 11.96 -10.80
C PRO A 85 22.49 12.72 -11.99
N GLN A 86 21.71 13.63 -12.57
CA GLN A 86 22.22 14.60 -13.52
C GLN A 86 22.76 15.79 -12.71
N LEU A 87 24.10 15.82 -12.64
CA LEU A 87 25.01 16.86 -12.12
C LEU A 87 25.19 16.93 -10.59
#